data_AF-A0A496V1Y5-F1
#
_entry.id   AF-A0A496V1Y5-F1
#
_cell.length_a   1.000
_cell.length_b   1.000
_cell.length_c   1.000
_cell.angle_alpha   90.00
_cell.angle_beta   90.00
_cell.angle_gamma   90.00
#
_symmetry.space_group_name_H-M   'P 1'
#
loop_
_entity.id
_entity.type
_entity.pdbx_description
1 polymer ?
#
loop_
_entity_poly.entity_id
_entity_poly.type
_entity_poly.pdbx_seq_one_letter_code
_entity_poly.pdbx_strand_id
1 'polypeptide(L)' 'MSCPNWSPGRKNTKTIKLPGKVETVCTSSPIPKGFVVVHYGSQMSCPNWSPGRKNTKTIKKVR' A
#
# COMPACT_ATOMS: atom_id res chain seq x y z
N MET A 1 29.92 4.43 -2.91
CA MET A 1 29.81 3.37 -1.89
C MET A 1 29.00 2.22 -2.46
N SER A 2 29.63 1.06 -2.67
CA SER A 2 28.98 -0.14 -3.21
C SER A 2 28.33 -0.94 -2.09
N CYS A 3 27.19 -1.59 -2.35
CA CYS A 3 26.49 -2.39 -1.35
C CYS A 3 27.35 -3.60 -0.90
N PRO A 4 27.31 -3.99 0.39
CA PRO A 4 28.04 -5.16 0.89
C PRO A 4 27.58 -6.45 0.20
N ASN A 5 28.50 -7.40 -0.03
CA ASN A 5 28.29 -8.68 -0.77
C ASN A 5 28.09 -8.55 -2.29
N TRP A 6 28.78 -7.61 -2.94
CA TRP A 6 28.78 -7.52 -4.39
C TRP A 6 29.69 -8.59 -5.01
N SER A 7 29.20 -9.33 -6.01
CA SER A 7 29.98 -10.28 -6.81
C SER A 7 29.61 -10.16 -8.29
N PRO A 8 30.53 -10.40 -9.24
CA PRO A 8 30.22 -10.42 -10.66
C PRO A 8 29.11 -11.44 -10.94
N GLY A 9 27.91 -10.98 -11.31
CA GLY A 9 26.75 -11.82 -11.61
C GLY A 9 25.65 -11.87 -10.55
N ARG A 10 25.83 -11.28 -9.36
CA ARG A 10 24.75 -11.16 -8.35
C ARG A 10 24.45 -9.69 -8.06
N LYS A 11 23.25 -9.24 -8.46
CA LYS A 11 22.72 -7.92 -8.05
C LYS A 11 22.32 -7.99 -6.57
N ASN A 12 22.96 -7.18 -5.72
CA ASN A 12 22.59 -6.99 -4.32
C ASN A 12 21.84 -5.68 -4.08
N THR A 13 21.32 -5.06 -5.15
CA THR A 13 20.58 -3.80 -5.08
C THR A 13 19.09 -4.04 -5.36
N LYS A 14 18.23 -3.44 -4.54
CA LYS A 14 16.79 -3.32 -4.81
C LYS A 14 16.46 -1.83 -4.91
N THR A 15 15.83 -1.43 -6.01
CA THR A 15 15.35 -0.06 -6.17
C THR A 15 14.04 0.09 -5.42
N ILE A 16 14.07 0.82 -4.30
CA ILE A 16 12.86 1.23 -3.60
C ILE A 16 12.29 2.42 -4.38
N LYS A 17 11.09 2.29 -4.92
CA LYS A 17 10.35 3.42 -5.48
C LYS A 17 9.65 4.13 -4.33
N LEU A 18 9.63 5.47 -4.38
CA LEU A 18 8.75 6.24 -3.50
C LEU A 18 7.34 5.65 -3.57
N PRO A 19 6.65 5.48 -2.42
CA PRO A 19 5.28 5.04 -2.45
C PRO A 19 4.49 6.01 -3.32
N GLY A 20 3.96 5.53 -4.45
CA GLY A 20 3.03 6.31 -5.26
C GLY A 20 1.86 6.78 -4.40
N LYS A 21 1.15 7.83 -4.85
CA LYS A 21 0.03 8.41 -4.12
C LYS A 21 -0.92 7.31 -3.62
N VAL A 22 -1.12 7.29 -2.31
CA VAL A 22 -2.06 6.39 -1.63
C VAL A 22 -3.30 7.17 -1.25
N GLU A 23 -4.45 6.52 -1.30
CA GLU A 23 -5.72 7.11 -0.92
C GLU A 23 -6.43 6.15 0.04
N THR A 24 -7.02 6.69 1.10
CA THR A 24 -7.79 5.90 2.07
C THR A 24 -9.26 6.05 1.72
N VAL A 25 -9.92 4.91 1.46
CA VAL A 25 -11.35 4.86 1.14
C VAL A 25 -12.06 3.90 2.08
N CYS A 26 -13.38 4.03 2.21
CA CYS A 26 -14.15 3.07 2.99
C CYS A 26 -14.15 1.70 2.31
N THR A 27 -14.25 0.63 3.11
CA THR A 27 -14.31 -0.75 2.59
C THR A 27 -15.48 -0.97 1.63
N SER A 28 -16.60 -0.28 1.87
CA SER A 28 -17.79 -0.26 1.00
C SER A 28 -17.57 0.42 -0.35
N SER A 29 -16.58 1.30 -0.49
CA SER A 29 -16.35 2.02 -1.75
C SER A 29 -15.72 1.09 -2.81
N PRO A 30 -16.15 1.11 -4.08
CA PRO A 30 -15.52 0.31 -5.13
C PRO A 30 -14.05 0.73 -5.34
N ILE A 31 -13.19 -0.23 -5.65
CA ILE A 31 -11.77 0.05 -5.96
C ILE A 31 -11.67 0.29 -7.46
N PRO A 32 -11.19 1.47 -7.91
CA PRO A 32 -11.01 1.74 -9.33
C PRO A 32 -10.00 0.79 -9.97
N LYS A 33 -10.14 0.56 -11.29
CA LYS A 33 -9.19 -0.27 -12.04
C LYS A 33 -7.78 0.32 -11.96
N GLY A 34 -6.78 -0.54 -11.79
CA GLY A 34 -5.39 -0.13 -11.64
C GLY A 34 -5.03 0.36 -10.23
N PHE A 35 -5.87 0.09 -9.23
CA PHE A 35 -5.53 0.27 -7.82
C PHE A 35 -5.52 -1.08 -7.11
N VAL A 36 -4.66 -1.21 -6.11
CA VAL A 36 -4.60 -2.36 -5.20
C VAL A 36 -4.70 -1.91 -3.77
N VAL A 37 -5.32 -2.74 -2.93
CA VAL A 37 -5.32 -2.52 -1.48
C VAL A 37 -3.93 -2.85 -0.95
N VAL A 38 -3.35 -1.91 -0.20
CA VAL A 38 -2.05 -2.08 0.46
C VAL A 38 -2.18 -2.14 1.97
N HIS A 39 -3.30 -1.69 2.53
CA HIS A 39 -3.53 -1.67 3.96
C HIS A 39 -5.04 -1.62 4.27
N TYR A 40 -5.44 -2.17 5.41
CA TYR A 40 -6.80 -2.05 5.96
C TYR A 40 -6.74 -1.35 7.31
N GLY A 41 -7.57 -0.33 7.48
CA GLY A 41 -7.63 0.49 8.69
C GLY A 41 -9.04 0.61 9.25
N SER A 42 -9.18 1.43 10.30
CA SER A 42 -10.45 1.74 10.94
C SER A 42 -10.61 3.25 11.06
N GLN A 43 -11.75 3.79 10.63
CA GLN A 43 -12.01 5.22 10.68
C GLN A 43 -13.48 5.50 10.97
N MET A 44 -13.74 6.40 11.91
CA MET A 44 -15.08 6.73 12.39
C MET A 44 -15.96 7.38 11.31
N SER A 45 -15.34 8.00 10.31
CA SER A 45 -16.00 8.63 9.16
C SER A 45 -16.58 7.63 8.15
N CYS A 46 -16.21 6.35 8.24
CA CYS A 46 -16.68 5.31 7.33
C CYS A 46 -17.83 4.51 7.95
N PRO A 47 -18.80 4.04 7.15
CA PRO A 47 -19.89 3.22 7.64
C PRO A 47 -19.39 1.92 8.29
N ASN A 48 -20.20 1.33 9.17
CA ASN A 48 -19.87 0.12 9.94
C ASN A 48 -18.61 0.26 10.80
N TRP A 49 -18.35 1.46 11.31
CA TRP A 49 -17.27 1.67 12.27
C TRP A 49 -17.62 1.03 13.62
N SER A 50 -16.70 0.24 14.15
CA SER A 50 -16.71 -0.19 15.54
C SER A 50 -15.28 -0.32 16.05
N PRO A 51 -15.06 -0.23 17.38
CA PRO A 51 -13.76 -0.52 17.97
C PRO A 51 -13.25 -1.89 17.51
N GLY A 52 -12.03 -1.95 16.97
CA GLY A 52 -11.38 -3.18 16.51
C GLY A 52 -11.81 -3.70 15.12
N ARG A 53 -12.81 -3.11 14.46
CA ARG A 53 -13.19 -3.49 13.08
C ARG A 53 -12.54 -2.59 12.05
N LYS A 54 -11.98 -3.23 11.01
CA LYS A 54 -11.43 -2.53 9.86
C LYS A 54 -12.54 -2.17 8.88
N ASN A 55 -12.87 -0.88 8.78
CA ASN A 55 -13.88 -0.37 7.85
C ASN A 55 -13.29 0.53 6.76
N THR A 56 -11.97 0.70 6.69
CA THR A 56 -11.27 1.42 5.61
C THR A 56 -10.21 0.57 4.92
N LYS A 57 -9.89 0.95 3.69
CA LYS A 57 -8.83 0.36 2.87
C LYS A 57 -8.00 1.47 2.26
N THR A 58 -6.68 1.35 2.38
CA THR A 58 -5.74 2.22 1.67
C THR A 58 -5.43 1.58 0.34
N ILE A 59 -5.75 2.30 -0.73
CA ILE A 59 -5.50 1.89 -2.10
C ILE A 59 -4.28 2.62 -2.65
N LYS A 60 -3.54 1.93 -3.50
CA LYS A 60 -2.38 2.47 -4.21
C LYS A 60 -2.56 2.21 -5.69
N LYS A 61 -2.30 3.23 -6.52
CA LYS A 61 -2.29 3.04 -7.98
C LYS A 61 -1.14 2.11 -8.37
N VAL A 62 -1.48 0.99 -8.99
CA VAL A 62 -0.55 0.09 -9.66
C VAL A 62 -0.22 0.76 -10.99
N ARG A 63 1.04 1.17 -11.10
CA ARG A 63 1.59 1.69 -12.35
C ARG A 63 1.95 0.55 -13.28
#